data_AF-A0A9E3ECR0-F1
#
_entry.id   AF-A0A9E3ECR0-F1
#
_cell.length_a   1.000
_cell.length_b   1.000
_cell.length_c   1.000
_cell.angle_alpha   90.00
_cell.angle_beta   90.00
_cell.angle_gamma   90.00
#
_symmetry.space_group_name_H-M   'P 1'
#
loop_
_entity.id
_entity.type
_entity.pdbx_description
1 polymer ?
#
loop_
_entity_poly.entity_id
_entity_poly.type
_entity_poly.pdbx_seq_one_letter_code
_entity_poly.pdbx_strand_id
1 'polypeptide(L)'
;MRLPRYRVRTLMIAVAIAGAVGGAWTALGRRRERFERLGWYHRGQVVSILFGAPGADGRYVYEPTDHGQSGELITARQKRLDRWHEAMAQKYWQAARYPWLPVARDPPRPE
;
A
#
# COMPACT_ATOMS: atom_id res chain seq x y z
N MET A 1 42.48 -16.59 -23.16
CA MET A 1 41.30 -16.48 -22.28
C MET A 1 40.86 -17.88 -21.89
N ARG A 2 40.88 -18.24 -20.60
CA ARG A 2 40.42 -19.57 -20.13
C ARG A 2 38.90 -19.53 -19.98
N LEU A 3 38.17 -20.27 -20.81
CA LEU A 3 36.72 -20.41 -20.67
C LEU A 3 36.42 -21.35 -19.51
N PRO A 4 35.63 -20.93 -18.50
CA PRO A 4 35.25 -21.79 -17.39
C PRO A 4 34.38 -22.95 -17.90
N ARG A 5 34.83 -24.19 -17.65
CA ARG A 5 34.11 -25.41 -18.00
C ARG A 5 33.03 -25.69 -16.94
N TYR A 6 31.87 -25.06 -17.09
CA TYR A 6 30.70 -25.41 -16.30
C TYR A 6 30.07 -26.71 -16.83
N ARG A 7 29.72 -27.64 -15.93
CA ARG A 7 28.93 -28.82 -16.30
C ARG A 7 27.53 -28.36 -16.70
N VAL A 8 26.91 -29.00 -17.68
CA VAL A 8 25.53 -28.70 -18.14
C VAL A 8 24.55 -28.60 -16.96
N ARG A 9 24.71 -29.49 -15.96
CA ARG A 9 23.92 -29.48 -14.73
C ARG A 9 24.03 -28.17 -13.94
N THR A 10 25.22 -27.56 -13.88
CA THR A 10 25.44 -26.27 -13.21
C THR A 10 24.71 -25.14 -13.94
N LEU A 11 24.76 -25.14 -15.27
CA LEU A 11 24.03 -24.15 -16.08
C LEU A 11 22.51 -24.29 -15.90
N MET A 12 21.98 -25.52 -15.92
CA MET A 12 20.55 -25.76 -15.69
C MET A 12 20.09 -25.24 -14.32
N ILE A 13 20.88 -25.48 -13.26
CA ILE A 13 20.57 -24.99 -11.92
C ILE A 13 20.59 -23.45 -11.88
N ALA A 14 21.61 -22.82 -12.48
CA ALA A 14 21.71 -21.37 -12.52
C ALA A 14 20.50 -20.72 -13.24
N VAL A 15 20.08 -21.28 -14.37
CA VAL A 15 18.90 -20.82 -15.11
C VAL A 15 17.62 -20.98 -14.30
N ALA A 16 17.45 -22.11 -13.61
CA ALA A 16 16.28 -22.34 -12.76
C ALA A 16 16.19 -21.31 -11.62
N ILE A 17 17.31 -21.01 -10.97
CA ILE A 17 17.38 -19.98 -9.92
C ILE A 17 17.06 -18.60 -10.49
N ALA A 18 17.66 -18.24 -11.63
CA ALA A 18 17.39 -16.95 -12.28
C ALA A 18 15.91 -16.79 -12.64
N GLY A 19 15.29 -17.84 -13.19
CA GLY A 19 13.85 -17.87 -13.49
C GLY A 19 12.99 -17.71 -12.24
N ALA A 20 13.30 -18.42 -11.15
CA ALA A 20 12.56 -18.32 -9.90
C ALA A 20 12.66 -16.92 -9.26
N VAL A 21 13.86 -16.33 -9.23
CA VAL A 21 14.08 -14.97 -8.69
C VAL A 21 13.36 -13.93 -9.55
N GLY A 22 13.47 -14.02 -10.88
CA GLY A 22 12.77 -13.10 -11.80
C GLY A 22 11.25 -13.21 -11.69
N GLY A 23 10.72 -14.43 -11.58
CA GLY A 23 9.31 -14.68 -11.34
C GLY A 23 8.81 -14.10 -10.01
N ALA A 24 9.57 -14.28 -8.93
CA ALA A 24 9.24 -13.71 -7.63
C ALA A 24 9.25 -12.18 -7.64
N TRP A 25 10.25 -11.56 -8.27
CA TRP A 25 10.37 -10.11 -8.36
C TRP A 25 9.19 -9.48 -9.12
N THR A 26 8.82 -10.05 -10.26
CA THR A 26 7.68 -9.58 -11.07
C THR A 26 6.33 -9.78 -10.36
N ALA A 27 6.16 -10.88 -9.59
CA ALA A 27 4.97 -11.09 -8.77
C ALA A 27 4.85 -10.06 -7.64
N LEU A 28 5.96 -9.75 -6.96
CA LEU A 28 6.00 -8.73 -5.90
C LEU A 28 5.75 -7.32 -6.45
N GLY A 29 6.29 -6.99 -7.64
CA GLY A 29 6.02 -5.73 -8.32
C GLY A 29 4.53 -5.53 -8.61
N ARG A 30 3.88 -6.52 -9.23
CA ARG A 30 2.43 -6.49 -9.49
C ARG A 30 1.60 -6.37 -8.21
N ARG A 31 2.02 -7.05 -7.14
CA ARG A 31 1.36 -6.98 -5.83
C ARG A 31 1.50 -5.59 -5.21
N ARG A 32 2.67 -4.98 -5.29
CA ARG A 32 2.92 -3.60 -4.85
C ARG A 32 2.03 -2.61 -5.61
N GLU A 33 2.01 -2.65 -6.94
CA GLU A 33 1.18 -1.75 -7.76
C GLU A 33 -0.32 -1.88 -7.43
N ARG A 34 -0.79 -3.10 -7.15
CA ARG A 34 -2.17 -3.32 -6.71
C ARG A 34 -2.46 -2.60 -5.40
N PHE A 35 -1.58 -2.72 -4.41
CA PHE A 35 -1.76 -2.04 -3.12
C PHE A 35 -1.61 -0.52 -3.23
N GLU A 36 -0.70 -0.02 -4.06
CA GLU A 36 -0.59 1.43 -4.31
C GLU A 36 -1.89 1.97 -4.90
N ARG A 37 -2.48 1.29 -5.89
CA ARG A 37 -3.78 1.67 -6.46
C ARG A 37 -4.90 1.67 -5.43
N LEU A 38 -4.95 0.67 -4.55
CA LEU A 38 -5.95 0.63 -3.47
C LEU A 38 -5.73 1.78 -2.48
N GLY A 39 -4.48 2.07 -2.11
CA GLY A 39 -4.15 3.22 -1.27
C GLY A 39 -4.64 4.53 -1.85
N TRP A 40 -4.36 4.76 -3.14
CA TRP A 40 -4.83 5.94 -3.87
C TRP A 40 -6.36 5.99 -4.01
N TYR A 41 -7.00 4.86 -4.28
CA TYR A 41 -8.46 4.77 -4.33
C TYR A 41 -9.08 5.24 -3.01
N HIS A 42 -8.63 4.71 -1.88
CA HIS A 42 -9.18 5.11 -0.58
C HIS A 42 -8.86 6.57 -0.25
N ARG A 43 -7.64 7.05 -0.54
CA ARG A 43 -7.28 8.45 -0.34
C ARG A 43 -8.17 9.40 -1.13
N GLY A 44 -8.50 9.06 -2.37
CA GLY A 44 -9.38 9.85 -3.22
C GLY A 44 -10.86 9.87 -2.81
N GLN A 45 -11.27 9.00 -1.88
CA GLN A 45 -12.64 8.98 -1.35
C GLN A 45 -12.81 9.86 -0.11
N VAL A 46 -11.72 10.41 0.46
CA VAL A 46 -11.80 11.33 1.59
C VAL A 46 -12.27 12.70 1.10
N VAL A 47 -13.39 13.17 1.64
CA VAL A 47 -14.02 14.43 1.23
C VAL A 47 -13.58 15.60 2.13
N SER A 48 -13.38 15.33 3.42
CA SER A 48 -12.90 16.31 4.38
C SER A 48 -11.50 16.83 4.06
N ILE A 49 -11.26 18.08 4.45
CA ILE A 49 -9.90 18.62 4.48
C ILE A 49 -9.19 17.94 5.65
N LEU A 50 -8.15 17.16 5.33
CA LEU A 50 -7.29 16.53 6.33
C LEU A 50 -6.21 17.52 6.76
N PHE A 51 -6.26 17.94 8.02
CA PHE A 51 -5.15 18.68 8.63
C PHE A 51 -4.22 17.68 9.32
N GLY A 52 -2.97 17.66 8.87
CA GLY A 52 -1.91 16.91 9.53
C GLY A 52 -1.33 17.74 10.67
N ALA A 53 -1.50 17.30 11.90
CA ALA A 53 -0.80 17.86 13.06
C ALA A 53 0.32 16.90 13.49
N PRO A 54 1.49 17.39 13.93
CA PRO A 54 2.50 16.54 14.53
C PRO A 54 1.95 15.96 15.84
N GLY A 55 1.88 14.64 15.93
CA GLY A 55 1.61 13.92 17.16
C GLY A 55 2.79 14.01 18.14
N ALA A 56 2.54 13.68 19.40
CA ALA A 56 3.58 13.69 20.45
C ALA A 56 4.76 12.75 20.16
N ASP A 57 4.57 11.75 19.29
CA ASP A 57 5.59 10.81 18.84
C ASP A 57 6.31 11.25 17.54
N GLY A 58 6.02 12.45 17.04
CA GLY A 58 6.58 12.99 15.80
C GLY A 58 5.92 12.45 14.52
N ARG A 59 4.89 11.58 14.62
CA ARG A 59 4.11 11.15 13.46
C ARG A 59 3.00 12.15 13.15
N TYR A 60 2.75 12.40 11.87
CA TYR A 60 1.61 13.22 11.48
C TYR A 60 0.31 12.44 11.72
N VAL A 61 -0.57 13.00 12.55
CA VAL A 61 -1.94 12.53 12.71
C VAL A 61 -2.81 13.39 11.82
N TYR A 62 -3.54 12.74 10.91
CA TYR A 62 -4.51 13.41 10.07
C TYR A 62 -5.89 13.27 10.70
N GLU A 63 -6.44 14.38 11.19
CA GLU A 63 -7.84 14.41 11.61
C GLU A 63 -8.70 15.06 10.51
N PRO A 64 -9.81 14.41 10.11
CA PRO A 64 -10.74 15.01 9.18
C PRO A 64 -11.44 16.18 9.87
N THR A 65 -11.39 17.34 9.22
CA THR A 65 -12.08 18.53 9.72
C THR A 65 -13.59 18.43 9.54
N ASP A 66 -14.27 19.39 10.16
CA ASP A 66 -15.72 19.55 10.07
C ASP A 66 -16.18 20.04 8.70
N HIS A 67 -15.26 20.40 7.81
CA HIS A 67 -15.55 21.03 6.53
C HIS A 67 -15.00 20.24 5.35
N GLY A 68 -15.79 20.17 4.29
CA GLY A 68 -15.37 19.67 2.98
C GLY A 68 -14.54 20.69 2.22
N GLN A 69 -14.01 20.28 1.07
CA GLN A 69 -13.20 21.16 0.20
C GLN A 69 -13.94 22.42 -0.27
N SER A 70 -15.27 22.37 -0.36
CA SER A 70 -16.17 23.49 -0.70
C SER A 70 -16.53 24.38 0.50
N GLY A 71 -16.07 24.05 1.71
CA GLY A 71 -16.45 24.74 2.95
C GLY A 71 -17.78 24.28 3.55
N GLU A 72 -18.43 23.26 2.99
CA GLU A 72 -19.66 22.68 3.54
C GLU A 72 -19.40 21.86 4.82
N LEU A 73 -20.36 21.85 5.75
CA LEU A 73 -20.27 21.03 6.96
C LEU A 73 -20.45 19.55 6.63
N ILE A 74 -19.51 18.74 7.10
CA ILE A 74 -19.52 17.30 6.91
C ILE A 74 -20.28 16.62 8.05
N THR A 75 -21.21 15.73 7.67
CA THR A 75 -21.99 14.94 8.64
C THR A 75 -21.08 14.04 9.48
N ALA A 76 -21.49 13.74 10.73
CA ALA A 76 -20.76 12.81 11.59
C ALA A 76 -20.55 11.43 10.93
N ARG A 77 -21.52 10.99 10.11
CA ARG A 77 -21.44 9.78 9.30
C ARG A 77 -20.27 9.86 8.30
N GLN A 78 -20.22 10.93 7.52
CA GLN A 78 -19.16 11.12 6.52
C GLN A 78 -17.79 11.24 7.19
N LYS A 79 -17.66 11.88 8.36
CA LYS A 79 -16.41 11.88 9.13
C LYS A 79 -15.92 10.47 9.50
N ARG A 80 -16.83 9.58 9.93
CA ARG A 80 -16.47 8.17 10.21
C ARG A 80 -16.00 7.45 8.96
N LEU A 81 -16.68 7.70 7.84
CA LEU A 81 -16.33 7.12 6.55
C LEU A 81 -14.95 7.61 6.07
N ASP A 82 -14.67 8.91 6.20
CA ASP A 82 -13.38 9.52 5.85
C ASP A 82 -12.24 8.93 6.70
N ARG A 83 -12.44 8.79 8.02
CA ARG A 83 -11.45 8.12 8.89
C ARG A 83 -11.18 6.68 8.46
N TRP A 84 -12.23 5.97 8.07
CA TRP A 84 -12.09 4.59 7.58
C TRP A 84 -11.32 4.55 6.26
N HIS A 85 -11.63 5.43 5.30
CA HIS A 85 -10.89 5.52 4.05
C HIS A 85 -9.42 5.89 4.28
N GLU A 86 -9.13 6.83 5.17
CA GLU A 86 -7.75 7.19 5.52
C GLU A 86 -6.99 6.00 6.14
N ALA A 87 -7.59 5.30 7.10
CA ALA A 87 -6.98 4.11 7.70
C ALA A 87 -6.73 3.00 6.66
N MET A 88 -7.68 2.80 5.73
CA MET A 88 -7.53 1.86 4.63
C MET A 88 -6.43 2.27 3.65
N ALA A 89 -6.30 3.56 3.33
CA ALA A 89 -5.24 4.08 2.48
C ALA A 89 -3.86 3.80 3.11
N GLN A 90 -3.69 4.13 4.39
CA GLN A 90 -2.45 3.90 5.13
C GLN A 90 -2.08 2.40 5.19
N LYS A 91 -3.06 1.54 5.49
CA LYS A 91 -2.89 0.07 5.46
C LYS A 91 -2.34 -0.40 4.12
N TYR A 92 -2.91 0.07 3.02
CA TYR A 92 -2.49 -0.37 1.69
C TYR A 92 -1.17 0.23 1.24
N TRP A 93 -0.83 1.47 1.61
CA TRP A 93 0.51 1.99 1.37
C TRP A 93 1.58 1.24 2.17
N GLN A 94 1.28 0.82 3.40
CA GLN A 94 2.19 -0.05 4.16
C GLN A 94 2.35 -1.42 3.49
N ALA A 95 1.26 -2.02 3.00
CA ALA A 95 1.30 -3.27 2.26
C ALA A 95 2.07 -3.15 0.92
N ALA A 96 1.98 -2.00 0.25
CA ALA A 96 2.77 -1.70 -0.96
C ALA A 96 4.28 -1.61 -0.67
N ARG A 97 4.66 -1.06 0.50
CA ARG A 97 6.06 -0.97 0.93
C ARG A 97 6.65 -2.34 1.28
N TYR A 98 5.82 -3.26 1.76
CA TYR A 98 6.21 -4.61 2.18
C TYR A 98 5.32 -5.68 1.54
N PRO A 99 5.34 -5.84 0.20
CA PRO A 99 4.36 -6.66 -0.54
C PRO A 99 4.47 -8.15 -0.24
N TRP A 100 5.58 -8.63 0.35
CA TRP A 100 5.74 -10.01 0.76
C TRP A 100 5.04 -10.35 2.08
N LEU A 101 4.65 -9.35 2.88
CA LEU A 101 3.97 -9.60 4.15
C LEU A 101 2.49 -9.97 3.91
N PRO A 102 1.93 -10.87 4.74
CA PRO A 102 0.50 -11.08 4.79
C PRO A 102 -0.22 -9.79 5.17
N VAL A 103 -1.37 -9.53 4.54
CA VAL A 103 -2.23 -8.38 4.84
C VAL A 103 -3.50 -8.92 5.48
N ALA A 104 -3.86 -8.39 6.66
CA ALA A 104 -5.09 -8.76 7.34
C ALA A 104 -6.32 -8.46 6.46
N ARG A 105 -7.42 -9.19 6.66
CA ARG A 105 -8.68 -8.93 5.96
C ARG A 105 -9.17 -7.51 6.25
N ASP A 106 -9.86 -6.91 5.29
CA ASP A 106 -10.42 -5.58 5.46
C ASP A 106 -11.55 -5.56 6.49
N PRO A 107 -11.59 -4.55 7.38
CA PRO A 107 -12.74 -4.34 8.24
C PRO A 107 -13.96 -3.95 7.40
N PRO A 108 -15.18 -4.20 7.90
CA PRO A 108 -16.39 -3.74 7.22
C PRO A 108 -16.40 -2.21 7.12
N ARG A 109 -17.07 -1.70 6.08
CA ARG A 109 -17.31 -0.27 5.91
C ARG A 109 -18.25 0.23 7.01
N PRO A 110 -17.99 1.39 7.63
CA PRO A 110 -18.89 1.96 8.62
C PRO A 110 -20.21 2.42 7.97
N GLU A 111 -21.30 2.31 8.74
CA GLU A 111 -22.63 2.79 8.35
C GLU A 111 -22.79 4.31 8.48
#